data_AF-A0A7Y4YY99-F1
#
_entry.id   AF-A0A7Y4YY99-F1
#
_cell.length_a   1.000
_cell.length_b   1.000
_cell.length_c   1.000
_cell.angle_alpha   90.00
_cell.angle_beta   90.00
_cell.angle_gamma   90.00
#
_symmetry.space_group_name_H-M   'P 1'
#
loop_
_entity.id
_entity.type
_entity.pdbx_description
1 polymer ?
#
loop_
_entity_poly.entity_id
_entity_poly.type
_entity_poly.pdbx_seq_one_letter_code
_entity_poly.pdbx_strand_id
1 'polypeptide(L)'
;AVTLAYLSDYGFALWGVPEYLQHSWSLSVEEHFYLVWPLLLPAILRLKRPARAVLALYLAAAAWRAFAFVHDGWLAAYYRFDVRFAGILIGCWLALWLRERDGAARGAALPFSPLFPGAALVLAMLFARWGSQDAYLAAMPLAELSAAALILAVTRPSVQAGGWLAKTLSAAPLTALGRLSYGVYLWHYPIALVTRETMPLLPSLVVCATVSVALAWLSWNSVEAVGRRWRERFDARAAVPADQGLVAIRH
;
A
#
# COMPACT_ATOMS: atom_id res chain seq x y z
N ALA A 1 -11.86 -17.88 -10.99
CA ALA A 1 -10.59 -18.15 -11.70
C ALA A 1 -9.68 -16.93 -11.72
N VAL A 2 -10.11 -15.80 -12.30
CA VAL A 2 -9.30 -14.57 -12.45
C VAL A 2 -8.79 -13.99 -11.12
N THR A 3 -9.64 -13.87 -10.09
CA THR A 3 -9.24 -13.38 -8.76
C THR A 3 -8.28 -14.33 -8.03
N LEU A 4 -8.41 -15.66 -8.25
CA LEU A 4 -7.52 -16.65 -7.63
C LEU A 4 -6.14 -16.70 -8.31
N ALA A 5 -6.05 -16.25 -9.55
CA ALA A 5 -4.81 -16.10 -10.28
C ALA A 5 -4.18 -14.70 -10.11
N TYR A 6 -4.78 -13.84 -9.29
CA TYR A 6 -4.36 -12.44 -9.12
C TYR A 6 -4.30 -11.65 -10.41
N LEU A 7 -5.23 -11.95 -11.34
CA LEU A 7 -5.40 -11.26 -12.60
C LEU A 7 -6.64 -10.37 -12.60
N SER A 8 -7.22 -10.07 -11.43
CA SER A 8 -8.46 -9.29 -11.36
C SER A 8 -8.26 -7.87 -11.86
N ASP A 9 -7.06 -7.31 -11.71
CA ASP A 9 -6.67 -6.02 -12.27
C ASP A 9 -6.81 -5.98 -13.81
N TYR A 10 -6.22 -6.92 -14.53
CA TYR A 10 -6.38 -7.04 -15.99
C TYR A 10 -7.78 -7.50 -16.39
N GLY A 11 -8.39 -8.35 -15.55
CA GLY A 11 -9.80 -8.76 -15.64
C GLY A 11 -10.75 -7.57 -15.79
N PHE A 12 -10.63 -6.60 -14.88
CA PHE A 12 -11.42 -5.38 -14.93
C PHE A 12 -11.00 -4.45 -16.06
N ALA A 13 -9.70 -4.25 -16.22
CA ALA A 13 -9.18 -3.30 -17.21
C ALA A 13 -9.64 -3.62 -18.63
N LEU A 14 -9.70 -4.90 -18.98
CA LEU A 14 -9.99 -5.35 -20.35
C LEU A 14 -11.46 -5.77 -20.54
N TRP A 15 -12.12 -6.31 -19.50
CA TRP A 15 -13.43 -6.96 -19.65
C TRP A 15 -14.48 -6.55 -18.60
N GLY A 16 -14.16 -5.70 -17.62
CA GLY A 16 -15.14 -5.21 -16.64
C GLY A 16 -15.67 -6.26 -15.64
N VAL A 17 -15.00 -7.40 -15.50
CA VAL A 17 -15.41 -8.54 -14.64
C VAL A 17 -14.28 -8.94 -13.68
N PRO A 18 -14.57 -9.58 -12.53
CA PRO A 18 -15.87 -10.05 -12.00
C PRO A 18 -16.71 -9.02 -11.21
N GLU A 19 -18.04 -9.11 -11.21
CA GLU A 19 -18.89 -8.18 -10.43
C GLU A 19 -18.72 -8.31 -8.90
N TYR A 20 -18.51 -9.54 -8.42
CA TYR A 20 -18.25 -9.83 -7.02
C TYR A 20 -16.73 -9.83 -6.78
N LEU A 21 -16.28 -9.12 -5.73
CA LEU A 21 -14.87 -8.88 -5.39
C LEU A 21 -14.13 -7.86 -6.27
N GLN A 22 -14.81 -6.79 -6.73
CA GLN A 22 -14.12 -5.77 -7.53
C GLN A 22 -12.89 -5.21 -6.85
N HIS A 23 -12.97 -4.86 -5.57
CA HIS A 23 -11.84 -4.40 -4.76
C HIS A 23 -10.59 -5.31 -4.77
N SER A 24 -10.68 -6.59 -5.19
CA SER A 24 -9.50 -7.45 -5.30
C SER A 24 -8.47 -6.97 -6.35
N TRP A 25 -8.82 -6.03 -7.24
CA TRP A 25 -7.88 -5.48 -8.23
C TRP A 25 -6.64 -4.90 -7.57
N SER A 26 -6.78 -4.15 -6.46
CA SER A 26 -5.61 -3.55 -5.80
C SER A 26 -4.75 -4.61 -5.13
N LEU A 27 -5.37 -5.70 -4.65
CA LEU A 27 -4.64 -6.84 -4.10
C LEU A 27 -3.80 -7.51 -5.19
N SER A 28 -4.38 -7.74 -6.38
CA SER A 28 -3.64 -8.23 -7.55
C SER A 28 -2.45 -7.33 -7.90
N VAL A 29 -2.61 -6.00 -7.82
CA VAL A 29 -1.50 -5.04 -8.02
C VAL A 29 -0.39 -5.24 -6.97
N GLU A 30 -0.73 -5.42 -5.70
CA GLU A 30 0.23 -5.69 -4.63
C GLU A 30 0.95 -7.02 -4.83
N GLU A 31 0.24 -8.06 -5.25
CA GLU A 31 0.82 -9.39 -5.50
C GLU A 31 1.82 -9.38 -6.66
N HIS A 32 1.46 -8.74 -7.76
CA HIS A 32 2.38 -8.48 -8.86
C HIS A 32 3.63 -7.72 -8.39
N PHE A 33 3.48 -6.74 -7.48
CA PHE A 33 4.63 -6.07 -6.86
C PHE A 33 5.49 -7.05 -6.05
N TYR A 34 4.89 -7.88 -5.20
CA TYR A 34 5.63 -8.85 -4.37
C TYR A 34 6.30 -9.96 -5.17
N LEU A 35 5.84 -10.25 -6.38
CA LEU A 35 6.51 -11.17 -7.30
C LEU A 35 7.68 -10.50 -8.04
N VAL A 36 7.46 -9.30 -8.58
CA VAL A 36 8.44 -8.61 -9.44
C VAL A 36 9.55 -7.94 -8.62
N TRP A 37 9.21 -7.27 -7.52
CA TRP A 37 10.14 -6.42 -6.78
C TRP A 37 11.32 -7.19 -6.15
N PRO A 38 11.15 -8.37 -5.53
CA PRO A 38 12.28 -9.13 -4.97
C PRO A 38 13.31 -9.58 -6.02
N LEU A 39 12.88 -9.76 -7.28
CA LEU A 39 13.77 -10.10 -8.39
C LEU A 39 14.48 -8.86 -8.95
N LEU A 40 13.76 -7.73 -9.01
CA LEU A 40 14.26 -6.48 -9.57
C LEU A 40 15.20 -5.73 -8.61
N LEU A 41 14.89 -5.74 -7.31
CA LEU A 41 15.61 -4.96 -6.30
C LEU A 41 17.12 -5.29 -6.24
N PRO A 42 17.58 -6.56 -6.24
CA PRO A 42 19.01 -6.87 -6.26
C PRO A 42 19.74 -6.28 -7.46
N ALA A 43 19.12 -6.25 -8.64
CA ALA A 43 19.71 -5.65 -9.83
C ALA A 43 19.82 -4.12 -9.69
N ILE A 44 18.77 -3.47 -9.16
CA ILE A 44 18.77 -2.02 -8.88
C ILE A 44 19.85 -1.66 -7.86
N LEU A 45 20.02 -2.47 -6.80
CA LEU A 45 21.00 -2.22 -5.75
C LEU A 45 22.46 -2.35 -6.22
N ARG A 46 22.71 -2.98 -7.38
CA ARG A 46 24.04 -3.01 -8.01
C ARG A 46 24.38 -1.72 -8.76
N LEU A 47 23.40 -0.85 -9.01
CA LEU A 47 23.63 0.43 -9.67
C LEU A 47 24.34 1.41 -8.73
N LYS A 48 25.10 2.35 -9.30
CA LYS A 48 25.80 3.39 -8.50
C LYS A 48 24.84 4.32 -7.74
N ARG A 49 23.61 4.51 -8.25
CA ARG A 49 22.61 5.44 -7.73
C ARG A 49 21.20 4.78 -7.78
N PRO A 50 20.94 3.75 -6.96
CA PRO A 50 19.69 2.99 -6.99
C PRO A 50 18.45 3.88 -6.80
N ALA A 51 18.50 4.94 -5.99
CA ALA A 51 17.38 5.86 -5.82
C ALA A 51 17.06 6.60 -7.12
N ARG A 52 18.08 7.02 -7.90
CA ARG A 52 17.84 7.66 -9.21
C ARG A 52 17.22 6.69 -10.22
N ALA A 53 17.62 5.42 -10.18
CA ALA A 53 17.03 4.41 -11.04
C ALA A 53 15.54 4.20 -10.72
N VAL A 54 15.18 4.10 -9.44
CA VAL A 54 13.77 3.97 -9.03
C VAL A 54 12.97 5.24 -9.30
N LEU A 55 13.58 6.43 -9.19
CA LEU A 55 12.95 7.68 -9.62
C LEU A 55 12.66 7.68 -11.12
N ALA A 56 13.61 7.22 -11.94
CA ALA A 56 13.40 7.10 -13.38
C ALA A 56 12.27 6.10 -13.71
N LEU A 57 12.20 4.97 -13.01
CA LEU A 57 11.09 4.01 -13.12
C LEU A 57 9.75 4.65 -12.71
N TYR A 58 9.73 5.43 -11.63
CA TYR A 58 8.53 6.15 -11.20
C TYR A 58 8.04 7.12 -12.29
N LEU A 59 8.95 7.93 -12.85
CA LEU A 59 8.62 8.88 -13.92
C LEU A 59 8.17 8.16 -15.19
N ALA A 60 8.80 7.04 -15.55
CA ALA A 60 8.38 6.21 -16.67
C ALA A 60 6.98 5.62 -16.44
N ALA A 61 6.68 5.12 -15.23
CA ALA A 61 5.35 4.61 -14.88
C ALA A 61 4.28 5.73 -14.87
N ALA A 62 4.63 6.94 -14.41
CA ALA A 62 3.74 8.09 -14.47
C ALA A 62 3.45 8.55 -15.92
N ALA A 63 4.47 8.54 -16.79
CA ALA A 63 4.29 8.81 -18.22
C ALA A 63 3.47 7.70 -18.90
N TRP A 64 3.72 6.45 -18.55
CA TRP A 64 2.97 5.30 -19.04
C TRP A 64 1.49 5.36 -18.65
N ARG A 65 1.19 5.79 -17.43
CA ARG A 65 -0.18 6.06 -16.97
C ARG A 65 -0.87 7.13 -17.78
N ALA A 66 -0.17 8.22 -18.10
CA ALA A 66 -0.70 9.28 -18.95
C ALA A 66 -1.02 8.74 -20.35
N PHE A 67 -0.10 7.97 -20.92
CA PHE A 67 -0.28 7.30 -22.21
C PHE A 67 -1.47 6.35 -22.20
N ALA A 68 -1.54 5.44 -21.22
CA ALA A 68 -2.63 4.47 -21.07
C ALA A 68 -3.99 5.17 -20.91
N PHE A 69 -4.05 6.28 -20.18
CA PHE A 69 -5.29 7.05 -20.08
C PHE A 69 -5.75 7.60 -21.43
N VAL A 70 -4.84 8.18 -22.21
CA VAL A 70 -5.15 8.81 -23.50
C VAL A 70 -5.54 7.76 -24.54
N HIS A 71 -4.85 6.61 -24.56
CA HIS A 71 -5.04 5.58 -25.59
C HIS A 71 -6.09 4.53 -25.24
N ASP A 72 -6.13 4.09 -23.99
CA ASP A 72 -6.97 2.96 -23.54
C ASP A 72 -8.15 3.42 -22.67
N GLY A 73 -8.19 4.70 -22.29
CA GLY A 73 -9.25 5.29 -21.48
C GLY A 73 -9.08 5.09 -19.97
N TRP A 74 -10.03 5.65 -19.22
CA TRP A 74 -9.92 5.74 -17.76
C TRP A 74 -9.96 4.37 -17.06
N LEU A 75 -10.68 3.39 -17.61
CA LEU A 75 -10.83 2.07 -16.99
C LEU A 75 -9.50 1.30 -17.01
N ALA A 76 -8.83 1.30 -18.16
CA ALA A 76 -7.51 0.71 -18.31
C ALA A 76 -6.49 1.42 -17.41
N ALA A 77 -6.51 2.76 -17.37
CA ALA A 77 -5.64 3.53 -16.47
C ALA A 77 -5.97 3.31 -14.98
N TYR A 78 -7.21 2.92 -14.66
CA TYR A 78 -7.64 2.70 -13.28
C TYR A 78 -7.20 1.35 -12.73
N TYR A 79 -7.33 0.26 -13.48
CA TYR A 79 -7.21 -1.08 -12.91
C TYR A 79 -5.84 -1.71 -13.12
N ARG A 80 -5.16 -1.42 -14.23
CA ARG A 80 -3.93 -2.12 -14.65
C ARG A 80 -2.75 -1.96 -13.68
N PHE A 81 -2.12 -3.07 -13.31
CA PHE A 81 -0.91 -3.09 -12.49
C PHE A 81 0.21 -2.21 -13.04
N ASP A 82 0.53 -2.33 -14.33
CA ASP A 82 1.63 -1.62 -14.97
C ASP A 82 1.45 -0.08 -14.92
N VAL A 83 0.21 0.38 -14.77
CA VAL A 83 -0.15 1.79 -14.57
C VAL A 83 -0.11 2.19 -13.10
N ARG A 84 -0.60 1.31 -12.20
CA ARG A 84 -0.77 1.60 -10.76
C ARG A 84 0.48 1.43 -9.92
N PHE A 85 1.48 0.76 -10.46
CA PHE A 85 2.76 0.53 -9.79
C PHE A 85 3.52 1.82 -9.41
N ALA A 86 3.23 2.95 -10.07
CA ALA A 86 3.84 4.25 -9.77
C ALA A 86 3.70 4.66 -8.28
N GLY A 87 2.53 4.42 -7.68
CA GLY A 87 2.29 4.76 -6.28
C GLY A 87 3.11 3.95 -5.29
N ILE A 88 3.51 2.72 -5.64
CA ILE A 88 4.42 1.91 -4.81
C ILE A 88 5.87 2.34 -5.05
N LEU A 89 6.22 2.64 -6.29
CA LEU A 89 7.56 3.08 -6.68
C LEU A 89 8.00 4.36 -5.96
N ILE A 90 7.10 5.32 -5.69
CA ILE A 90 7.48 6.52 -4.94
C ILE A 90 7.90 6.19 -3.50
N GLY A 91 7.28 5.19 -2.87
CA GLY A 91 7.68 4.66 -1.57
C GLY A 91 9.04 3.96 -1.61
N CYS A 92 9.26 3.13 -2.63
CA CYS A 92 10.56 2.48 -2.88
C CYS A 92 11.67 3.51 -3.13
N TRP A 93 11.38 4.55 -3.91
CA TRP A 93 12.29 5.66 -4.16
C TRP A 93 12.65 6.35 -2.86
N LEU A 94 11.67 6.72 -2.03
CA LEU A 94 11.91 7.39 -0.76
C LEU A 94 12.80 6.54 0.17
N ALA A 95 12.56 5.23 0.24
CA ALA A 95 13.37 4.31 1.05
C ALA A 95 14.84 4.29 0.59
N LEU A 96 15.09 4.17 -0.72
CA LEU A 96 16.45 4.16 -1.27
C LEU A 96 17.13 5.52 -1.16
N TRP A 97 16.39 6.60 -1.39
CA TRP A 97 16.90 7.96 -1.27
C TRP A 97 17.33 8.27 0.17
N LEU A 98 16.54 7.82 1.16
CA LEU A 98 16.92 7.92 2.58
C LEU A 98 18.16 7.09 2.92
N ARG A 99 18.28 5.90 2.33
CA ARG A 99 19.45 5.01 2.50
C ARG A 99 20.72 5.62 1.91
N GLU A 100 20.65 6.25 0.74
CA GLU A 100 21.80 6.91 0.09
C GLU A 100 22.30 8.16 0.83
N ARG A 101 21.50 8.74 1.73
CA ARG A 101 21.82 9.98 2.46
C ARG A 101 22.25 9.76 3.91
N ASP A 102 22.71 8.55 4.25
CA ASP A 102 23.26 8.15 5.57
C ASP A 102 22.42 8.60 6.78
N GLY A 103 21.11 8.76 6.62
CA GLY A 103 20.23 9.28 7.67
C GLY A 103 20.37 10.79 7.96
N ALA A 104 21.38 11.50 7.44
CA ALA A 104 21.50 12.96 7.57
C ALA A 104 20.26 13.70 7.03
N ALA A 105 19.65 13.15 5.97
CA ALA A 105 18.38 13.66 5.42
C ALA A 105 17.18 13.56 6.38
N ARG A 106 17.22 12.64 7.35
CA ARG A 106 16.18 12.52 8.39
C ARG A 106 16.37 13.58 9.49
N GLY A 107 17.60 14.03 9.71
CA GLY A 107 17.93 15.06 10.70
C GLY A 107 17.73 16.50 10.20
N ALA A 108 17.91 16.75 8.89
CA ALA A 108 17.75 18.08 8.31
C ALA A 108 16.30 18.60 8.43
N ALA A 109 16.11 19.84 8.88
CA ALA A 109 14.79 20.48 8.92
C ALA A 109 14.15 20.54 7.52
N LEU A 110 12.83 20.30 7.43
CA LEU A 110 12.09 20.56 6.20
C LEU A 110 11.62 22.00 6.19
N PRO A 111 11.49 22.61 5.01
CA PRO A 111 10.90 23.93 4.88
C PRO A 111 9.36 23.91 5.06
N PHE A 112 8.76 22.77 5.38
CA PHE A 112 7.30 22.62 5.50
C PHE A 112 6.90 21.80 6.73
N SER A 113 5.72 22.11 7.28
CA SER A 113 5.06 21.35 8.33
C SER A 113 4.51 20.02 7.78
N PRO A 114 4.51 18.91 8.53
CA PRO A 114 3.85 17.65 8.14
C PRO A 114 2.36 17.80 7.85
N LEU A 115 1.70 18.84 8.38
CA LEU A 115 0.31 19.16 8.07
C LEU A 115 0.09 19.52 6.60
N PHE A 116 1.09 20.13 5.95
CA PHE A 116 0.99 20.55 4.56
C PHE A 116 0.83 19.38 3.59
N PRO A 117 1.74 18.37 3.54
CA PRO A 117 1.55 17.21 2.68
C PRO A 117 0.33 16.37 3.08
N GLY A 118 -0.02 16.32 4.37
CA GLY A 118 -1.26 15.66 4.83
C GLY A 118 -2.51 16.33 4.27
N ALA A 119 -2.60 17.66 4.35
CA ALA A 119 -3.71 18.43 3.79
C ALA A 119 -3.73 18.31 2.26
N ALA A 120 -2.59 18.43 1.58
CA ALA A 120 -2.50 18.26 0.12
C ALA A 120 -2.99 16.88 -0.33
N LEU A 121 -2.63 15.81 0.39
CA LEU A 121 -3.14 14.47 0.14
C LEU A 121 -4.67 14.41 0.29
N VAL A 122 -5.22 14.92 1.39
CA VAL A 122 -6.68 14.93 1.65
C VAL A 122 -7.41 15.74 0.59
N LEU A 123 -6.92 16.93 0.25
CA LEU A 123 -7.51 17.77 -0.79
C LEU A 123 -7.46 17.10 -2.16
N ALA A 124 -6.34 16.47 -2.52
CA ALA A 124 -6.24 15.69 -3.74
C ALA A 124 -7.27 14.55 -3.75
N MET A 125 -7.50 13.86 -2.62
CA MET A 125 -8.49 12.78 -2.54
C MET A 125 -9.94 13.28 -2.66
N LEU A 126 -10.27 14.39 -2.02
CA LEU A 126 -11.64 14.91 -1.93
C LEU A 126 -12.08 15.65 -3.19
N PHE A 127 -11.18 16.39 -3.84
CA PHE A 127 -11.52 17.28 -4.96
C PHE A 127 -11.10 16.74 -6.33
N ALA A 128 -10.37 15.63 -6.39
CA ALA A 128 -10.11 14.96 -7.66
C ALA A 128 -11.41 14.46 -8.29
N ARG A 129 -11.59 14.77 -9.57
CA ARG A 129 -12.64 14.19 -10.40
C ARG A 129 -12.19 12.81 -10.88
N TRP A 130 -12.29 11.80 -10.02
CA TRP A 130 -11.88 10.43 -10.33
C TRP A 130 -12.52 9.94 -11.64
N GLY A 131 -11.69 9.44 -12.56
CA GLY A 131 -12.09 9.10 -13.93
C GLY A 131 -11.78 10.18 -14.98
N SER A 132 -11.42 11.41 -14.57
CA SER A 132 -10.97 12.46 -15.48
C SER A 132 -9.48 12.39 -15.78
N GLN A 133 -9.08 12.96 -16.92
CA GLN A 133 -7.67 13.11 -17.27
C GLN A 133 -6.87 13.84 -16.19
N ASP A 134 -7.40 14.94 -15.63
CA ASP A 134 -6.72 15.72 -14.59
C ASP A 134 -6.46 14.90 -13.32
N ALA A 135 -7.36 13.96 -12.98
CA ALA A 135 -7.15 13.10 -11.83
C ALA A 135 -5.94 12.18 -12.04
N TYR A 136 -5.75 11.64 -13.24
CA TYR A 136 -4.59 10.81 -13.56
C TYR A 136 -3.33 11.63 -13.80
N LEU A 137 -3.40 12.80 -14.44
CA LEU A 137 -2.20 13.56 -14.78
C LEU A 137 -1.68 14.41 -13.60
N ALA A 138 -2.56 14.86 -12.71
CA ALA A 138 -2.20 15.78 -11.64
C ALA A 138 -2.56 15.26 -10.25
N ALA A 139 -3.81 14.87 -10.00
CA ALA A 139 -4.25 14.57 -8.63
C ALA A 139 -3.59 13.31 -8.05
N MET A 140 -3.46 12.26 -8.84
CA MET A 140 -2.75 11.03 -8.45
C MET A 140 -1.27 11.27 -8.15
N PRO A 141 -0.45 11.85 -9.05
CA PRO A 141 0.95 12.09 -8.71
C PRO A 141 1.09 13.09 -7.55
N LEU A 142 0.18 14.06 -7.42
CA LEU A 142 0.14 14.93 -6.23
C LEU A 142 -0.10 14.11 -4.95
N ALA A 143 -1.04 13.17 -4.96
CA ALA A 143 -1.32 12.28 -3.84
C ALA A 143 -0.12 11.38 -3.52
N GLU A 144 0.52 10.79 -4.52
CA GLU A 144 1.72 9.95 -4.38
C GLU A 144 2.88 10.73 -3.75
N LEU A 145 3.17 11.92 -4.26
CA LEU A 145 4.22 12.80 -3.75
C LEU A 145 3.89 13.32 -2.35
N SER A 146 2.62 13.63 -2.10
CA SER A 146 2.14 14.07 -0.79
C SER A 146 2.20 12.95 0.25
N ALA A 147 1.89 11.70 -0.13
CA ALA A 147 2.08 10.54 0.72
C ALA A 147 3.57 10.32 1.04
N ALA A 148 4.46 10.39 0.05
CA ALA A 148 5.91 10.28 0.26
C ALA A 148 6.45 11.42 1.16
N ALA A 149 6.00 12.65 0.93
CA ALA A 149 6.37 13.81 1.76
C ALA A 149 5.83 13.69 3.19
N LEU A 150 4.62 13.18 3.37
CA LEU A 150 4.03 12.92 4.68
C LEU A 150 4.83 11.85 5.42
N ILE A 151 5.16 10.72 4.77
CA ILE A 151 6.01 9.66 5.33
C ILE A 151 7.37 10.24 5.74
N LEU A 152 8.01 11.01 4.85
CA LEU A 152 9.27 11.69 5.15
C LEU A 152 9.15 12.64 6.34
N ALA A 153 8.03 13.32 6.52
CA ALA A 153 7.83 14.27 7.60
C ALA A 153 7.59 13.54 8.94
N VAL A 154 6.79 12.47 8.97
CA VAL A 154 6.46 11.74 10.21
C VAL A 154 7.54 10.77 10.69
N THR A 155 8.44 10.32 9.80
CA THR A 155 9.55 9.40 10.14
C THR A 155 10.80 10.11 10.68
N ARG A 156 10.70 11.42 10.95
CA ARG A 156 11.82 12.23 11.44
C ARG A 156 12.00 12.09 12.94
N PRO A 157 13.25 12.01 13.43
CA PRO A 157 13.53 12.00 14.85
C PRO A 157 12.90 13.18 15.60
N SER A 158 12.93 14.39 15.03
CA SER A 158 12.36 15.59 15.66
C SER A 158 10.83 15.55 15.82
N VAL A 159 10.13 14.88 14.90
CA VAL A 159 8.68 14.67 14.98
C VAL A 159 8.35 13.49 15.89
N GLN A 160 9.15 12.44 15.84
CA GLN A 160 9.02 11.23 16.66
C GLN A 160 9.38 11.45 18.14
N ALA A 161 10.10 12.52 18.48
CA ALA A 161 10.48 12.89 19.86
C ALA A 161 9.29 13.37 20.73
N GLY A 162 8.10 12.79 20.56
CA GLY A 162 6.93 13.03 21.42
C GLY A 162 6.06 14.23 21.03
N GLY A 163 6.19 14.76 19.81
CA GLY A 163 5.31 15.80 19.30
C GLY A 163 3.84 15.37 19.25
N TRP A 164 2.92 16.34 19.25
CA TRP A 164 1.48 16.07 19.20
C TRP A 164 1.09 15.15 18.05
N LEU A 165 1.69 15.34 16.86
CA LEU A 165 1.42 14.52 15.68
C LEU A 165 1.82 13.05 15.88
N ALA A 166 3.00 12.80 16.45
CA ALA A 166 3.44 11.44 16.76
C ALA A 166 2.53 10.78 17.81
N LYS A 167 2.10 11.55 18.84
CA LYS A 167 1.15 11.08 19.86
C LYS A 167 -0.20 10.73 19.26
N THR A 168 -0.74 11.58 18.37
CA THR A 168 -2.01 11.34 17.69
C THR A 168 -1.91 10.11 16.79
N LEU A 169 -0.92 10.03 15.89
CA LEU A 169 -0.78 8.89 14.96
C LEU A 169 -0.47 7.57 15.67
N SER A 170 0.16 7.61 16.85
CA SER A 170 0.46 6.43 17.67
C SER A 170 -0.62 6.11 18.70
N ALA A 171 -1.76 6.83 18.69
CA ALA A 171 -2.85 6.56 19.61
C ALA A 171 -3.38 5.13 19.43
N ALA A 172 -3.74 4.47 20.54
CA ALA A 172 -4.18 3.08 20.53
C ALA A 172 -5.35 2.80 19.54
N PRO A 173 -6.38 3.66 19.42
CA PRO A 173 -7.45 3.43 18.45
C PRO A 173 -6.97 3.49 16.99
N LEU A 174 -6.09 4.43 16.66
CA LEU A 174 -5.58 4.61 15.29
C LEU A 174 -4.63 3.48 14.90
N THR A 175 -3.77 3.05 15.82
CA THR A 175 -2.89 1.90 15.59
C THR A 175 -3.67 0.59 15.53
N ALA A 176 -4.73 0.41 16.33
CA ALA A 176 -5.64 -0.73 16.24
C ALA A 176 -6.38 -0.76 14.89
N LEU A 177 -6.90 0.38 14.43
CA LEU A 177 -7.51 0.50 13.11
C LEU A 177 -6.51 0.19 11.99
N GLY A 178 -5.28 0.67 12.11
CA GLY A 178 -4.19 0.36 11.18
C GLY A 178 -3.92 -1.14 11.07
N ARG A 179 -3.93 -1.88 12.19
CA ARG A 179 -3.77 -3.34 12.20
C ARG A 179 -4.94 -4.05 11.51
N LEU A 180 -6.16 -3.53 11.66
CA LEU A 180 -7.36 -4.08 11.03
C LEU A 180 -7.57 -3.60 9.59
N SER A 181 -6.76 -2.66 9.08
CA SER A 181 -6.99 -1.97 7.81
C SER A 181 -7.17 -2.92 6.62
N TYR A 182 -6.39 -4.00 6.56
CA TYR A 182 -6.54 -5.03 5.53
C TYR A 182 -7.89 -5.76 5.62
N GLY A 183 -8.29 -6.19 6.82
CA GLY A 183 -9.59 -6.82 7.03
C GLY A 183 -10.74 -5.87 6.72
N VAL A 184 -10.64 -4.60 7.14
CA VAL A 184 -11.63 -3.56 6.82
C VAL A 184 -11.72 -3.37 5.31
N TYR A 185 -10.57 -3.33 4.61
CA TYR A 185 -10.53 -3.25 3.16
C TYR A 185 -11.24 -4.42 2.48
N LEU A 186 -11.09 -5.64 2.99
CA LEU A 186 -11.77 -6.81 2.43
C LEU A 186 -13.30 -6.76 2.64
N TRP A 187 -13.74 -6.40 3.84
CA TRP A 187 -15.16 -6.46 4.21
C TRP A 187 -15.97 -5.24 3.76
N HIS A 188 -15.36 -4.07 3.62
CA HIS A 188 -16.12 -2.85 3.28
C HIS A 188 -16.82 -2.93 1.95
N TYR A 189 -16.22 -3.56 0.95
CA TYR A 189 -16.77 -3.58 -0.40
C TYR A 189 -18.09 -4.38 -0.51
N PRO A 190 -18.18 -5.67 -0.09
CA PRO A 190 -19.45 -6.39 -0.14
C PRO A 190 -20.54 -5.73 0.71
N ILE A 191 -20.19 -5.15 1.86
CA ILE A 191 -21.16 -4.42 2.70
C ILE A 191 -21.62 -3.14 2.00
N ALA A 192 -20.70 -2.41 1.36
CA ALA A 192 -21.02 -1.22 0.60
C ALA A 192 -21.95 -1.54 -0.59
N LEU A 193 -21.75 -2.66 -1.29
CA LEU A 193 -22.65 -3.09 -2.37
C LEU A 193 -24.09 -3.22 -1.88
N VAL A 194 -24.31 -3.91 -0.75
CA VAL A 194 -25.66 -4.12 -0.21
C VAL A 194 -26.25 -2.83 0.36
N THR A 195 -25.48 -2.09 1.16
CA THR A 195 -25.99 -0.93 1.91
C THR A 195 -26.25 0.28 1.01
N ARG A 196 -25.49 0.47 -0.08
CA ARG A 196 -25.69 1.60 -1.00
C ARG A 196 -26.99 1.51 -1.80
N GLU A 197 -27.46 0.29 -2.07
CA GLU A 197 -28.72 0.09 -2.80
C GLU A 197 -29.95 0.13 -1.88
N THR A 198 -29.76 -0.10 -0.58
CA THR A 198 -30.86 -0.31 0.38
C THR A 198 -31.03 0.81 1.40
N MET A 199 -30.05 1.71 1.54
CA MET A 199 -30.05 2.75 2.57
C MET A 199 -29.66 4.13 2.01
N PRO A 200 -30.10 5.23 2.63
CA PRO A 200 -29.54 6.55 2.36
C PRO A 200 -28.04 6.63 2.68
N LEU A 201 -27.34 7.60 2.09
CA LEU A 201 -25.88 7.73 2.14
C LEU A 201 -25.31 7.67 3.57
N LEU A 202 -25.79 8.50 4.49
CA LEU A 202 -25.22 8.56 5.85
C LEU A 202 -25.41 7.25 6.63
N PRO A 203 -26.63 6.66 6.72
CA PRO A 203 -26.81 5.33 7.28
C PRO A 203 -25.95 4.25 6.60
N SER A 204 -25.86 4.25 5.27
CA SER A 204 -25.02 3.29 4.52
C SER A 204 -23.55 3.40 4.95
N LEU A 205 -22.99 4.60 5.05
CA LEU A 205 -21.60 4.81 5.47
C LEU A 205 -21.36 4.33 6.91
N VAL A 206 -22.28 4.64 7.84
CA VAL A 206 -22.16 4.22 9.23
C VAL A 206 -22.25 2.70 9.36
N VAL A 207 -23.24 2.08 8.73
CA VAL A 207 -23.41 0.61 8.75
C VAL A 207 -22.22 -0.06 8.07
N CYS A 208 -21.80 0.43 6.92
CA CYS A 208 -20.63 -0.09 6.22
C CYS A 208 -19.37 -0.03 7.08
N ALA A 209 -19.05 1.13 7.66
CA ALA A 209 -17.87 1.28 8.51
C ALA A 209 -17.92 0.38 9.75
N THR A 210 -19.05 0.38 10.47
CA THR A 210 -19.21 -0.38 11.72
C THR A 210 -19.17 -1.89 11.49
N VAL A 211 -19.93 -2.40 10.52
CA VAL A 211 -19.95 -3.83 10.20
C VAL A 211 -18.61 -4.29 9.63
N SER A 212 -17.94 -3.49 8.79
CA SER A 212 -16.61 -3.83 8.26
C SER A 212 -15.57 -3.94 9.37
N VAL A 213 -15.55 -3.00 10.31
CA VAL A 213 -14.64 -3.03 11.46
C VAL A 213 -14.94 -4.22 12.35
N ALA A 214 -16.22 -4.52 12.61
CA ALA A 214 -16.62 -5.67 13.41
C ALA A 214 -16.19 -7.00 12.76
N LEU A 215 -16.42 -7.18 11.47
CA LEU A 215 -16.01 -8.38 10.73
C LEU A 215 -14.49 -8.49 10.61
N ALA A 216 -13.79 -7.37 10.37
CA ALA A 216 -12.34 -7.34 10.36
C ALA A 216 -11.76 -7.76 11.72
N TRP A 217 -12.33 -7.25 12.81
CA TRP A 217 -11.94 -7.62 14.17
C TRP A 217 -12.23 -9.09 14.47
N LEU A 218 -13.39 -9.61 14.10
CA LEU A 218 -13.72 -11.03 14.26
C LEU A 218 -12.74 -11.91 13.46
N SER A 219 -12.49 -11.57 12.19
CA SER A 219 -11.53 -12.28 11.33
C SER A 219 -10.12 -12.30 11.93
N TRP A 220 -9.65 -11.16 12.45
CA TRP A 220 -8.35 -11.02 13.11
C TRP A 220 -8.20 -11.95 14.33
N ASN A 221 -9.27 -12.11 15.11
CA ASN A 221 -9.27 -12.92 16.33
C ASN A 221 -9.56 -14.40 16.07
N SER A 222 -10.24 -14.74 14.97
CA SER A 222 -10.60 -16.13 14.64
C SER A 222 -9.62 -16.74 13.64
N VAL A 223 -9.51 -16.17 12.44
CA VAL A 223 -8.76 -16.76 11.31
C VAL A 223 -7.27 -16.50 11.45
N GLU A 224 -6.89 -15.26 11.72
CA GLU A 224 -5.47 -14.91 11.82
C GLU A 224 -4.83 -15.39 13.13
N ALA A 225 -5.60 -15.53 14.21
CA ALA A 225 -5.10 -16.16 15.43
C ALA A 225 -4.72 -17.63 15.19
N VAL A 226 -5.44 -18.32 14.31
CA VAL A 226 -5.04 -19.63 13.83
C VAL A 226 -3.76 -19.49 12.99
N GLY A 227 -3.74 -18.65 11.95
CA GLY A 227 -2.56 -18.44 11.10
C GLY A 227 -1.26 -18.13 11.87
N ARG A 228 -1.33 -17.30 12.93
CA ARG A 228 -0.18 -17.01 13.83
C ARG A 228 0.31 -18.24 14.56
N ARG A 229 -0.59 -19.05 15.13
CA ARG A 229 -0.25 -20.34 15.78
C ARG A 229 0.40 -21.34 14.82
N TRP A 230 0.00 -21.34 13.56
CA TRP A 230 0.62 -22.17 12.53
C TRP A 230 2.02 -21.67 12.16
N ARG A 231 2.19 -20.34 11.98
CA ARG A 231 3.50 -19.73 11.70
C ARG A 231 4.49 -19.99 12.83
N GLU A 232 4.10 -19.79 14.08
CA GLU A 232 4.92 -20.10 15.26
C GLU A 232 5.38 -21.57 15.27
N ARG A 233 4.53 -22.51 14.84
CA ARG A 233 4.88 -23.94 14.71
C ARG A 233 5.85 -24.21 13.56
N PHE A 234 5.75 -23.49 12.45
CA PHE A 234 6.68 -23.63 11.33
C PHE A 234 8.05 -23.01 11.65
N ASP A 235 8.08 -21.83 12.26
CA ASP A 235 9.32 -21.17 12.69
C ASP A 235 10.05 -22.01 13.76
N ALA A 236 9.31 -22.60 14.72
CA ALA A 236 9.86 -23.52 15.70
C ALA A 236 10.39 -24.84 15.09
N ARG A 237 9.85 -25.27 13.93
CA ARG A 237 10.34 -26.46 13.19
C ARG A 237 11.51 -26.12 12.25
N ALA A 238 11.57 -24.90 11.73
CA ALA A 238 12.68 -24.41 10.92
C ALA A 238 13.91 -24.08 11.78
N ALA A 239 13.71 -23.75 13.05
CA ALA A 239 14.74 -23.68 14.08
C ALA A 239 15.17 -25.09 14.54
N VAL A 240 15.68 -25.92 13.62
CA VAL A 240 16.49 -27.08 14.02
C VAL A 240 17.87 -26.54 14.45
N PRO A 241 18.30 -26.73 15.71
CA PRO A 241 19.61 -26.26 16.15
C PRO A 241 20.71 -26.99 15.36
N ALA A 242 21.68 -26.22 14.85
CA ALA A 242 22.84 -26.72 14.13
C ALA A 242 23.85 -27.48 15.00
N ASP A 243 23.49 -27.91 16.22
CA ASP A 243 24.42 -28.46 17.21
C ASP A 243 24.39 -30.00 17.33
N GLN A 244 23.51 -30.71 16.63
CA GLN A 244 23.42 -32.18 16.71
C GLN A 244 24.15 -32.95 15.57
N GLY A 245 25.19 -32.35 14.98
CA GLY A 245 25.93 -32.97 13.85
C GLY A 245 27.44 -33.12 14.01
N LEU A 246 28.06 -32.69 15.11
CA LEU A 246 29.53 -32.63 15.24
C LEU A 246 30.13 -33.39 16.43
N VAL A 247 29.41 -34.38 16.98
CA VAL A 247 29.97 -35.32 17.96
C VAL A 247 29.80 -36.74 17.45
N ALA A 248 30.69 -37.19 16.56
CA ALA A 248 31.08 -38.60 16.41
C ALA A 248 32.07 -38.86 15.24
N ILE A 249 33.24 -38.22 15.17
CA ILE A 249 34.43 -38.85 14.56
C ILE A 249 35.70 -38.35 15.27
N ARG A 250 36.04 -38.98 16.38
CA ARG A 250 37.42 -39.16 16.85
C ARG A 250 37.51 -40.51 17.54
N HIS A 251 37.87 -41.52 16.77
CA HIS A 251 38.76 -42.61 17.16
C HIS A 251 39.40 -43.14 15.88
#